data_AF-A0A0K8V9C8-F1
#
_entry.id   AF-A0A0K8V9C8-F1
#
_cell.length_a   1.000
_cell.length_b   1.000
_cell.length_c   1.000
_cell.angle_alpha   90.00
_cell.angle_beta   90.00
_cell.angle_gamma   90.00
#
_symmetry.space_group_name_H-M   'P 1'
#
loop_
_entity.id
_entity.type
_entity.pdbx_description
1 polymer ?
#
loop_
_entity_poly.entity_id
_entity_poly.type
_entity_poly.pdbx_seq_one_letter_code
_entity_poly.pdbx_strand_id
1 'polypeptide(L)'
;MKCFRCQEQPEGDYYHNFKSQLDICRRCLNKEVKELRHCKTDDYKRKLTLREWSEFKLVRHCSFYHLHKSGNMKSTLMTKSDLRKKINMENYLYQYYPVWDKRYV
;
A
#
# COMPACT_ATOMS: atom_id res chain seq x y z
N MET A 1 10.54 -4.52 5.96
CA MET A 1 9.08 -4.40 5.78
C MET A 1 8.53 -5.76 5.40
N LYS A 2 7.64 -6.33 6.20
CA LYS A 2 7.04 -7.66 5.97
C LYS A 2 5.55 -7.58 6.24
N CYS A 3 4.75 -8.23 5.41
CA CYS A 3 3.32 -8.33 5.62
C CYS A 3 3.04 -9.09 6.92
N PHE A 4 2.32 -8.50 7.87
CA PHE A 4 2.04 -9.16 9.15
C PHE A 4 1.11 -10.40 9.00
N ARG A 5 0.42 -10.52 7.86
CA ARG A 5 -0.44 -11.67 7.55
C ARG A 5 0.31 -12.84 6.90
N CYS A 6 1.00 -12.62 5.78
CA CYS A 6 1.69 -13.69 5.05
C CYS A 6 3.20 -13.78 5.35
N GLN A 7 3.76 -12.84 6.11
CA GLN A 7 5.19 -12.74 6.44
C GLN A 7 6.14 -12.52 5.24
N GLU A 8 5.59 -12.39 4.04
CA GLU A 8 6.32 -12.07 2.81
C GLU A 8 6.53 -10.56 2.66
N GLN A 9 7.56 -10.20 1.89
CA GLN A 9 7.78 -8.83 1.48
C GLN A 9 6.79 -8.46 0.36
N PRO A 10 6.05 -7.33 0.47
CA PRO A 10 5.15 -6.90 -0.59
C PRO A 10 5.89 -6.66 -1.92
N GLU A 11 5.36 -7.22 -3.01
CA GLU A 11 5.91 -7.06 -4.39
C GLU A 11 5.69 -5.64 -4.97
N GLY A 12 4.91 -4.80 -4.28
CA GLY A 12 4.53 -3.46 -4.74
C GLY A 12 3.85 -2.67 -3.64
N ASP A 13 3.02 -1.70 -4.04
CA ASP A 13 2.29 -0.84 -3.10
C ASP A 13 1.57 -1.70 -2.03
N TYR A 14 1.67 -1.25 -0.80
CA TYR A 14 1.22 -1.97 0.39
C TYR A 14 0.46 -1.01 1.30
N TYR A 15 -0.09 -1.49 2.40
CA TYR A 15 -0.74 -0.63 3.37
C TYR A 15 -0.02 -0.67 4.70
N HIS A 16 0.14 0.50 5.32
CA HIS A 16 0.78 0.67 6.61
C HIS A 16 -0.20 1.26 7.61
N ASN A 17 -0.26 0.68 8.81
CA ASN A 17 -0.95 1.29 9.94
C ASN A 17 0.07 2.07 10.78
N PHE A 18 -0.01 3.40 10.74
CA PHE A 18 0.91 4.29 11.46
C PHE A 18 0.78 4.21 12.99
N LYS A 19 -0.35 3.72 13.52
CA LYS A 19 -0.53 3.55 14.98
C LYS A 19 0.14 2.28 15.47
N SER A 20 -0.09 1.15 14.79
CA SER A 20 0.44 -0.15 15.20
C SER A 20 1.80 -0.50 14.57
N GLN A 21 2.27 0.31 13.63
CA GLN A 21 3.51 0.09 12.87
C GLN A 21 3.50 -1.25 12.11
N LEU A 22 2.31 -1.72 11.71
CA LEU A 22 2.13 -2.95 10.96
C LEU A 22 1.96 -2.69 9.47
N ASP A 23 2.56 -3.55 8.66
CA ASP A 23 2.43 -3.53 7.20
C ASP A 23 1.59 -4.71 6.70
N ILE A 24 0.72 -4.49 5.73
CA ILE A 24 -0.06 -5.53 5.07
C ILE A 24 0.01 -5.38 3.55
N CYS A 25 0.21 -6.50 2.84
CA CYS A 25 0.21 -6.48 1.39
C CYS A 25 -1.22 -6.32 0.84
N ARG A 26 -1.36 -5.76 -0.37
CA ARG A 26 -2.66 -5.55 -1.03
C ARG A 26 -3.48 -6.84 -1.15
N ARG A 27 -2.83 -7.98 -1.45
CA ARG A 27 -3.51 -9.29 -1.56
C ARG A 27 -4.15 -9.70 -0.23
N CYS A 28 -3.42 -9.60 0.87
CA CYS A 28 -3.93 -9.93 2.20
C CYS A 28 -5.05 -8.99 2.62
N LEU A 29 -4.88 -7.67 2.51
CA LEU A 29 -5.92 -6.72 2.90
C LEU A 29 -7.21 -6.93 2.09
N ASN A 30 -7.11 -7.13 0.78
CA ASN A 30 -8.27 -7.43 -0.07
C ASN A 30 -8.97 -8.72 0.34
N LYS A 31 -8.23 -9.74 0.78
CA LYS A 31 -8.82 -10.99 1.29
C LYS A 31 -9.62 -10.71 2.57
N GLU A 32 -9.05 -9.99 3.52
CA GLU A 32 -9.73 -9.62 4.79
C GLU A 32 -11.01 -8.82 4.52
N VAL A 33 -10.93 -7.78 3.67
CA VAL A 33 -12.09 -6.96 3.31
C VAL A 33 -13.14 -7.75 2.54
N LYS A 34 -12.74 -8.69 1.68
CA LYS A 34 -13.66 -9.56 0.93
C LYS A 34 -14.40 -10.51 1.87
N GLU A 35 -13.73 -11.11 2.84
CA GLU A 35 -14.37 -11.99 3.84
C GLU A 35 -15.44 -11.24 4.63
N LEU A 36 -15.20 -9.97 4.98
CA LEU A 36 -16.18 -9.11 5.67
C LEU A 36 -17.41 -8.75 4.84
N ARG A 37 -17.39 -8.98 3.51
CA ARG A 37 -18.58 -8.76 2.66
C ARG A 37 -19.56 -9.93 2.74
N HIS A 38 -19.16 -11.07 3.28
CA HIS A 38 -20.05 -12.20 3.48
C HIS A 38 -20.88 -12.01 4.76
N CYS A 39 -22.19 -12.30 4.72
CA CYS A 39 -23.12 -12.17 5.85
C CYS A 39 -22.89 -13.21 6.98
N LYS A 40 -21.69 -13.81 7.05
CA LYS A 40 -21.33 -14.79 8.08
C LYS A 40 -20.98 -14.13 9.42
N THR A 41 -20.67 -12.84 9.40
CA THR A 41 -20.24 -12.06 10.57
C THR A 41 -21.36 -11.13 11.02
N ASP A 42 -21.52 -11.01 12.34
CA ASP A 42 -22.41 -10.03 12.96
C ASP A 42 -22.13 -8.59 12.47
N ASP A 43 -23.17 -7.80 12.31
CA ASP A 43 -23.09 -6.46 11.73
C ASP A 43 -22.26 -5.48 12.55
N TYR A 44 -22.33 -5.58 13.88
CA TYR A 44 -21.53 -4.74 14.76
C TYR A 44 -20.04 -5.11 14.64
N LYS A 45 -19.73 -6.41 14.70
CA LYS A 45 -18.35 -6.90 14.50
C LYS A 45 -17.80 -6.49 13.13
N ARG A 46 -18.60 -6.63 12.08
CA ARG A 46 -18.23 -6.22 10.71
C ARG A 46 -17.87 -4.74 10.63
N LYS A 47 -18.69 -3.84 11.21
CA LYS A 47 -18.42 -2.40 11.25
C LYS A 47 -17.14 -2.07 12.02
N LEU A 48 -16.91 -2.73 13.15
CA LEU A 48 -15.71 -2.54 13.95
C LEU A 48 -14.45 -2.94 13.17
N THR A 49 -14.45 -4.13 12.56
CA THR A 49 -13.30 -4.63 11.80
C THR A 49 -13.05 -3.79 10.52
N LEU A 50 -14.09 -3.33 9.83
CA LEU A 50 -13.93 -2.39 8.70
C LEU A 50 -13.28 -1.08 9.15
N ARG A 51 -13.63 -0.58 10.35
CA ARG A 51 -13.02 0.62 10.91
C ARG A 51 -11.53 0.39 11.21
N GLU A 52 -11.16 -0.76 11.77
CA GLU A 52 -9.75 -1.14 12.00
C GLU A 52 -8.97 -1.19 10.67
N TRP A 53 -9.52 -1.84 9.65
CA TRP A 53 -8.87 -1.90 8.33
C TRP A 53 -8.76 -0.53 7.65
N SER A 54 -9.67 0.42 7.95
CA SER A 54 -9.59 1.78 7.41
C SER A 54 -8.41 2.61 7.94
N GLU A 55 -7.78 2.16 9.04
CA GLU A 55 -6.58 2.79 9.60
C GLU A 55 -5.34 2.51 8.75
N PHE A 56 -5.34 1.43 7.98
CA PHE A 56 -4.26 1.09 7.06
C PHE A 56 -4.29 2.04 5.86
N LYS A 57 -3.21 2.80 5.67
CA LYS A 57 -3.06 3.77 4.57
C LYS A 57 -2.15 3.21 3.50
N LEU A 58 -2.51 3.48 2.25
CA LEU A 58 -1.71 3.07 1.10
C LEU A 58 -0.34 3.73 1.17
N VAL A 59 0.71 2.93 1.09
CA VAL A 59 2.10 3.36 0.98
C VAL A 59 2.69 2.85 -0.32
N ARG A 60 3.30 3.77 -1.03
CA ARG A 60 3.93 3.48 -2.31
C ARG A 60 5.20 2.68 -2.11
N HIS A 61 5.33 1.57 -2.83
CA HIS A 61 6.57 0.83 -2.83
C HIS A 61 7.63 1.57 -3.62
N CYS A 62 8.82 1.67 -3.04
CA CYS A 62 9.86 2.60 -3.47
C CYS A 62 11.00 1.96 -4.28
N SER A 63 10.93 0.64 -4.52
CA SER A 63 11.96 -0.09 -5.29
C SER A 63 12.20 0.45 -6.68
N PHE A 64 11.23 1.14 -7.26
CA PHE A 64 11.36 1.73 -8.59
C PHE A 64 12.29 2.95 -8.60
N TYR A 65 12.55 3.61 -7.45
CA TYR A 65 13.35 4.82 -7.38
C TYR A 65 14.63 4.67 -6.55
N HIS A 66 14.66 3.73 -5.61
CA HIS A 66 15.88 3.38 -4.89
C HIS A 66 15.92 1.92 -4.49
N LEU A 67 17.14 1.40 -4.34
CA LEU A 67 17.38 0.12 -3.70
C LEU A 67 17.60 0.34 -2.20
N HIS A 68 16.98 -0.51 -1.40
CA HIS A 68 17.33 -0.65 0.01
C HIS A 68 18.55 -1.56 0.11
N LYS A 69 19.70 -0.99 0.46
CA LYS A 69 20.86 -1.79 0.90
C LYS A 69 20.68 -2.14 2.37
N SER A 70 21.48 -3.07 2.89
CA SER A 70 21.48 -3.41 4.33
C SER A 70 21.54 -2.14 5.20
N GLY A 71 20.62 -2.03 6.16
CA GLY A 71 20.48 -0.84 7.02
C GLY A 71 19.66 0.30 6.36
N ASN A 72 20.02 1.55 6.69
CA ASN A 72 19.34 2.76 6.19
C ASN A 72 19.94 3.33 4.89
N MET A 73 20.90 2.63 4.29
CA MET A 73 21.51 3.06 3.03
C MET A 73 20.56 2.85 1.85
N LYS A 74 20.37 3.92 1.08
CA LYS A 74 19.54 3.94 -0.13
C LYS A 74 20.40 4.35 -1.31
N SER A 75 20.40 3.55 -2.38
CA SER A 75 21.01 3.96 -3.65
C SER A 75 19.91 4.34 -4.63
N THR A 76 19.90 5.62 -5.02
CA THR A 76 18.92 6.15 -5.96
C THR A 76 19.15 5.55 -7.35
N LEU A 77 18.10 5.01 -7.95
CA LEU A 77 18.12 4.41 -9.29
C LEU A 77 17.86 5.44 -10.41
N MET A 78 17.26 6.58 -10.07
CA MET A 78 16.87 7.61 -11.03
C MET A 78 17.03 9.01 -10.45
N THR A 79 17.15 10.03 -11.30
CA THR A 79 17.23 11.41 -10.82
C THR A 79 15.87 11.87 -10.26
N LYS A 80 15.86 12.93 -9.44
CA LYS A 80 14.62 13.56 -8.98
C LYS A 80 13.76 14.08 -10.14
N SER A 81 14.39 14.48 -11.25
CA SER A 81 13.69 14.93 -12.46
C SER A 81 12.88 13.80 -13.09
N ASP A 82 13.51 12.63 -13.24
CA ASP A 82 12.85 11.45 -13.82
C ASP A 82 11.75 10.91 -12.92
N LEU A 83 11.96 10.94 -11.60
CA LEU A 83 10.93 10.61 -10.61
C LEU A 83 9.67 11.49 -10.77
N ARG A 84 9.85 12.80 -10.92
CA ARG A 84 8.74 13.75 -11.14
C ARG A 84 8.01 13.46 -12.45
N LYS A 85 8.75 13.24 -13.55
CA LYS A 85 8.14 12.88 -14.86
C LYS A 85 7.31 11.61 -14.75
N LYS A 86 7.83 10.58 -14.07
CA LYS A 86 7.11 9.32 -13.84
C LYS A 86 5.82 9.54 -13.05
N ILE A 87 5.87 10.28 -11.94
CA ILE A 87 4.69 10.57 -11.11
C ILE A 87 3.66 11.38 -11.90
N ASN A 88 4.08 12.36 -12.70
CA ASN A 88 3.19 13.13 -13.56
C ASN A 88 2.49 12.25 -14.60
N MET A 89 3.23 11.32 -15.23
CA MET A 89 2.66 10.37 -16.18
C MET A 89 1.63 9.44 -15.50
N GLU A 90 1.96 8.89 -14.32
CA GLU A 90 1.02 8.03 -13.57
C GLU A 90 -0.23 8.81 -13.14
N ASN A 91 -0.09 10.07 -12.73
CA ASN A 91 -1.21 10.94 -12.38
C ASN A 91 -2.07 11.32 -13.58
N TYR A 92 -1.46 11.51 -14.75
CA TYR A 92 -2.19 11.73 -15.99
C TYR A 92 -3.01 10.48 -16.35
N LEU A 93 -2.39 9.30 -16.33
CA LEU A 93 -3.07 8.03 -16.61
C LEU A 93 -4.20 7.75 -15.60
N TYR A 94 -4.04 8.12 -14.33
CA TYR A 94 -5.07 8.00 -13.31
C TYR A 94 -6.37 8.72 -13.68
N GLN A 95 -6.31 9.86 -14.37
CA GLN A 95 -7.50 10.60 -14.80
C GLN A 95 -8.39 9.79 -15.76
N TYR A 96 -7.79 8.86 -16.50
CA TYR A 96 -8.50 8.03 -17.48
C TYR A 96 -8.82 6.63 -16.93
N TYR A 97 -8.03 6.12 -15.98
CA TYR A 97 -8.22 4.80 -15.39
C TYR A 97 -7.90 4.80 -13.89
N PRO A 98 -8.89 5.05 -13.01
CA PRO A 98 -8.67 5.25 -11.58
C PRO A 98 -8.53 3.93 -10.81
N VAL A 99 -7.45 3.18 -11.10
CA VAL A 99 -7.14 1.88 -10.46
C VAL A 99 -6.27 2.00 -9.19
N TRP A 100 -5.75 3.20 -8.91
CA TRP A 100 -4.85 3.53 -7.79
C TRP A 100 -5.15 4.95 -7.32
N ASP A 101 -4.98 5.30 -6.05
CA ASP A 101 -5.17 6.69 -5.61
C ASP A 101 -4.22 7.70 -6.29
N LYS A 102 -4.65 8.97 -6.40
CA LYS A 102 -3.83 10.08 -6.93
C LYS A 102 -2.51 10.16 -6.15
N ARG A 103 -1.39 10.26 -6.88
CA ARG A 103 -0.04 10.12 -6.31
C ARG A 103 0.60 11.49 -6.10
N TYR A 104 1.28 11.67 -4.97
CA TYR A 104 2.00 12.90 -4.64
C TYR A 104 3.49 12.58 -4.47
N VAL A 105 4.34 13.59 -4.72
CA VAL A 105 5.79 13.54 -4.46
C VAL A 105 6.05 13.82 -3.00
#